data_AF-A0A2N6FB95-F1
#
_entry.id   AF-A0A2N6FB95-F1
#
_cell.length_a   1.000
_cell.length_b   1.000
_cell.length_c   1.000
_cell.angle_alpha   90.00
_cell.angle_beta   90.00
_cell.angle_gamma   90.00
#
_symmetry.space_group_name_H-M   'P 1'
#
loop_
_entity.id
_entity.type
_entity.pdbx_description
1 polymer ?
#
loop_
_entity_poly.entity_id
_entity_poly.type
_entity_poly.pdbx_seq_one_letter_code
_entity_poly.pdbx_strand_id
1 'polypeptide(L)' 'MSNLIPDGDDLRKAVKWVSAKLEENADQPLQPLVQQAIFTYDLSPKDGEFLVSFFRQSRQEP' A
#
# COMPACT_ATOMS: atom_id res chain seq x y z
N MET A 1 -24.08 -4.11 -2.89
CA MET A 1 -23.27 -2.89 -3.05
C MET A 1 -22.00 -3.08 -2.24
N SER A 2 -20.86 -2.98 -2.92
CA SER A 2 -19.52 -2.71 -2.35
C SER A 2 -18.87 -3.77 -1.47
N ASN A 3 -18.08 -4.65 -2.08
CA ASN A 3 -16.65 -4.70 -1.75
C ASN A 3 -15.88 -5.35 -2.90
N LEU A 4 -15.62 -4.53 -3.93
CA LEU A 4 -14.62 -4.78 -4.97
C LEU A 4 -13.21 -4.75 -4.35
N ILE A 5 -12.95 -5.64 -3.39
CA ILE A 5 -11.57 -5.97 -3.05
C ILE A 5 -11.20 -7.03 -4.08
N PRO A 6 -10.35 -6.73 -5.09
CA PRO A 6 -9.85 -7.80 -5.93
C PRO A 6 -9.26 -8.88 -5.02
N ASP A 7 -9.53 -10.15 -5.33
CA ASP A 7 -9.13 -11.38 -4.61
C ASP A 7 -7.63 -11.48 -4.20
N GLY A 8 -6.82 -10.45 -4.44
CA GLY A 8 -5.40 -10.35 -4.07
C GLY A 8 -5.19 -10.31 -2.57
N ASP A 9 -5.01 -11.49 -1.97
CA ASP A 9 -4.54 -11.66 -0.60
C ASP A 9 -3.19 -10.94 -0.38
N ASP A 10 -2.36 -10.92 -1.42
CA ASP A 10 -1.07 -10.24 -1.47
C ASP A 10 -1.18 -8.72 -1.38
N LEU A 11 -2.19 -8.12 -2.04
CA LEU A 11 -2.46 -6.69 -1.91
C LEU A 11 -2.83 -6.33 -0.47
N ARG A 12 -3.68 -7.14 0.19
CA ARG A 12 -4.03 -6.92 1.60
C ARG A 12 -2.82 -7.01 2.52
N LYS A 13 -1.96 -8.01 2.31
CA LYS A 13 -0.71 -8.17 3.07
C LYS A 13 0.23 -6.98 2.85
N ALA A 14 0.36 -6.52 1.60
CA ALA A 14 1.16 -5.36 1.23
C ALA A 14 0.67 -4.09 1.91
N VAL A 15 -0.64 -3.80 1.87
CA VAL A 15 -1.23 -2.66 2.58
C VAL A 15 -0.89 -2.74 4.07
N LYS A 16 -1.12 -3.89 4.70
CA LYS A 16 -0.86 -4.06 6.14
C LYS A 16 0.62 -3.86 6.48
N TRP A 17 1.52 -4.35 5.64
CA TRP A 17 2.96 -4.21 5.80
C TRP A 17 3.42 -2.76 5.64
N VAL A 18 2.96 -2.05 4.60
CA VAL A 18 3.28 -0.63 4.39
C VAL A 18 2.75 0.23 5.53
N SER A 19 1.52 -0.04 5.99
CA SER A 19 0.93 0.67 7.15
C SER A 19 1.77 0.46 8.41
N ALA A 20 2.14 -0.79 8.73
CA ALA A 20 2.98 -1.09 9.88
C ALA A 20 4.33 -0.36 9.79
N LYS A 21 4.94 -0.33 8.61
CA LYS A 21 6.18 0.43 8.39
C LYS A 21 5.96 1.90 8.70
N LEU A 22 4.94 2.52 8.11
CA LEU A 22 4.62 3.95 8.33
C LEU A 22 4.34 4.27 9.81
N GLU A 23 3.70 3.37 10.54
CA GLU A 23 3.50 3.50 11.99
C GLU A 23 4.82 3.41 12.77
N GLU A 24 5.74 2.53 12.37
CA GLU A 24 7.08 2.46 12.97
C GLU A 24 7.91 3.72 12.68
N ASN A 25 7.79 4.28 11.47
CA ASN A 25 8.55 5.45 11.03
C ASN A 25 7.68 6.36 10.14
N ALA A 26 7.02 7.35 10.74
CA ALA A 26 6.14 8.28 10.02
C ALA A 26 6.88 9.20 9.05
N ASP A 27 8.18 9.42 9.27
CA ASP A 27 9.02 10.30 8.43
C ASP A 27 9.52 9.60 7.16
N GLN A 28 9.36 8.28 7.05
CA GLN A 28 9.92 7.55 5.93
C GLN A 28 9.11 7.79 4.63
N PRO A 29 9.79 7.84 3.48
CA PRO A 29 9.12 8.06 2.20
C PRO A 29 8.25 6.85 1.79
N LEU A 30 7.01 7.14 1.37
CA LEU A 30 6.03 6.13 0.94
C LEU A 30 6.48 5.37 -0.32
N GLN A 31 7.11 6.04 -1.28
CA GLN A 31 7.50 5.44 -2.56
C GLN A 31 8.37 4.17 -2.38
N PRO A 32 9.49 4.19 -1.64
CA PRO A 32 10.31 3.00 -1.46
C PRO A 32 9.57 1.89 -0.73
N LEU A 33 8.71 2.20 0.25
CA LEU A 33 7.89 1.18 0.90
C LEU A 33 6.96 0.47 -0.08
N VAL A 34 6.29 1.24 -0.94
CA VAL A 34 5.40 0.66 -1.95
C VAL A 34 6.18 -0.15 -2.97
N GLN A 35 7.33 0.33 -3.44
CA GLN A 35 8.22 -0.45 -4.32
C GLN A 35 8.66 -1.76 -3.66
N GLN A 36 9.03 -1.74 -2.38
CA GLN A 36 9.40 -2.94 -1.64
C GLN A 36 8.21 -3.90 -1.53
N ALA A 37 7.02 -3.39 -1.25
CA ALA A 37 5.82 -4.19 -1.15
C ALA A 37 5.45 -4.83 -2.50
N ILE A 38 5.60 -4.10 -3.62
CA ILE A 38 5.39 -4.64 -4.97
C ILE A 38 6.30 -5.83 -5.23
N PHE A 39 7.60 -5.71 -4.95
CA PHE A 39 8.54 -6.81 -5.14
C PHE A 39 8.35 -7.97 -4.14
N THR A 40 8.01 -7.67 -2.89
CA THR A 40 7.85 -8.69 -1.83
C THR A 40 6.61 -9.55 -2.05
N TYR A 41 5.51 -8.92 -2.47
CA TYR A 41 4.21 -9.55 -2.62
C TYR A 41 3.87 -9.86 -4.08
N ASP A 42 4.83 -9.73 -4.99
CA ASP A 42 4.68 -9.94 -6.44
C ASP A 42 3.47 -9.20 -7.02
N LEU A 43 3.30 -7.93 -6.59
CA LEU A 43 2.13 -7.15 -6.97
C LEU A 43 2.23 -6.69 -8.42
N SER A 44 1.08 -6.61 -9.08
CA SER A 44 1.03 -6.04 -10.42
C SER A 44 1.26 -4.53 -10.38
N PRO A 45 1.70 -3.90 -11.49
CA PRO A 45 1.85 -2.44 -11.58
C PRO A 45 0.59 -1.68 -11.15
N LYS A 46 -0.60 -2.23 -11.48
CA LYS A 46 -1.90 -1.69 -11.04
C LYS A 46 -2.05 -1.65 -9.51
N ASP A 47 -1.66 -2.72 -8.84
CA ASP A 47 -1.75 -2.83 -7.38
C ASP A 47 -0.76 -1.87 -6.70
N GLY A 48 0.42 -1.70 -7.30
CA GLY A 48 1.40 -0.70 -6.89
C GLY A 48 0.85 0.73 -6.95
N GLU A 49 0.20 1.10 -8.05
CA GLU A 49 -0.45 2.41 -8.17
C GLU A 49 -1.59 2.59 -7.15
N PHE A 50 -2.38 1.54 -6.91
CA PHE A 50 -3.41 1.56 -5.87
C PHE A 50 -2.81 1.84 -4.49
N LEU A 51 -1.73 1.15 -4.10
CA LEU A 51 -1.04 1.38 -2.83
C LEU A 51 -0.58 2.83 -2.69
N VAL A 52 0.09 3.38 -3.71
CA VAL A 52 0.56 4.77 -3.67
C VAL A 52 -0.60 5.74 -3.48
N SER A 53 -1.69 5.56 -4.24
CA SER A 53 -2.86 6.43 -4.18
C SER A 53 -3.58 6.32 -2.84
N PHE A 54 -3.78 5.10 -2.34
CA PHE A 54 -4.42 4.81 -1.06
C PHE A 54 -3.70 5.52 0.09
N PHE A 55 -2.39 5.31 0.24
CA PHE A 55 -1.62 5.92 1.32
C PHE A 55 -1.38 7.43 1.13
N ARG A 56 -1.32 7.93 -0.11
CA ARG A 56 -1.31 9.38 -0.35
C ARG A 56 -2.60 10.04 0.14
N GLN A 57 -3.75 9.42 -0.13
CA GLN A 57 -5.04 9.96 0.27
C GLN A 57 -5.21 9.93 1.79
N SER A 58 -4.80 8.85 2.46
CA SER A 58 -4.83 8.75 3.94
C SER A 58 -3.97 9.80 4.65
N ARG A 59 -2.93 10.32 4.00
CA ARG A 59 -2.05 11.38 4.53
C ARG A 59 -2.53 12.80 4.23
N GLN A 60 -3.59 12.94 3.43
CA GLN A 60 -4.11 14.23 2.95
C GLN A 60 -5.48 14.60 3.55
N GLU A 61 -5.97 13.87 4.56
CA GLU A 61 -7.10 14.38 5.34
C GLU A 61 -6.62 15.53 6.25
N PRO A 62 -7.19 16.75 6.11
CA PRO A 62 -6.84 17.92 6.92
C PRO A 62 -7.39 17.87 8.35
#